data_AF-A0A1V4ID17-F1
#
_entry.id   AF-A0A1V4ID17-F1
#
_cell.length_a   1.000
_cell.length_b   1.000
_cell.length_c   1.000
_cell.angle_alpha   90.00
_cell.angle_beta   90.00
_cell.angle_gamma   90.00
#
_symmetry.space_group_name_H-M   'P 1'
#
loop_
_entity.id
_entity.type
_entity.pdbx_description
1 polymer ?
#
loop_
_entity_poly.entity_id
_entity_poly.type
_entity_poly.pdbx_seq_one_letter_code
_entity_poly.pdbx_strand_id
1 'polypeptide(L)'
;MIVYQASKKDFMKHVTNGEISILIDREYKNKIGKSRESEFRAWDNSMLYMFKALSTEDIPDECGVAIEYRIPATSKRVDFILTGLDEEDKENVIIVELKQWDELEEVEEEDGIVATSTLRVLEVPPGVFVKEE
;
A
#
# COMPACT_ATOMS: atom_id res chain seq x y z
N MET A 1 -11.88 3.15 9.84
CA MET A 1 -11.08 2.45 10.88
C MET A 1 -9.73 2.10 10.28
N ILE A 2 -8.64 2.56 10.90
CA ILE A 2 -7.27 2.29 10.45
C ILE A 2 -6.71 1.10 11.24
N VAL A 3 -6.13 0.12 10.55
CA VAL A 3 -5.56 -1.07 11.19
C VAL A 3 -4.17 -0.76 11.73
N TYR A 4 -3.25 -0.32 10.87
CA TYR A 4 -1.89 0.05 11.27
C TYR A 4 -1.64 1.53 10.96
N GLN A 5 -0.95 2.21 11.86
CA GLN A 5 -0.53 3.59 11.70
C GLN A 5 0.83 3.82 12.36
N ALA A 6 1.73 4.52 11.68
CA ALA A 6 3.04 4.89 12.21
C ALA A 6 3.62 6.08 11.44
N SER A 7 4.77 6.61 11.88
CA SER A 7 5.60 7.47 11.02
C SER A 7 6.25 6.63 9.90
N LYS A 8 6.71 7.26 8.80
CA LYS A 8 7.51 6.62 7.77
C LYS A 8 8.73 5.97 8.42
N LYS A 9 9.43 6.68 9.29
CA LYS A 9 10.59 6.17 10.03
C LYS A 9 10.29 4.86 10.77
N ASP A 10 9.21 4.83 11.54
CA ASP A 10 8.81 3.64 12.29
C ASP A 10 8.34 2.52 11.37
N PHE A 11 7.60 2.84 10.30
CA PHE A 11 7.24 1.89 9.27
C PHE A 11 8.48 1.23 8.66
N MET A 12 9.48 2.01 8.24
CA MET A 12 10.72 1.50 7.66
C MET A 12 11.45 0.57 8.64
N LYS A 13 11.48 0.93 9.94
CA LYS A 13 12.03 0.09 11.00
C LYS A 13 11.26 -1.21 11.19
N HIS A 14 9.92 -1.17 11.25
CA HIS A 14 9.10 -2.36 11.42
C HIS A 14 9.23 -3.32 10.23
N VAL A 15 9.37 -2.81 9.00
CA VAL A 15 9.65 -3.65 7.82
C VAL A 15 11.04 -4.27 7.94
N THR A 16 12.06 -3.47 8.24
CA THR A 16 13.46 -3.95 8.36
C THR A 16 13.61 -5.02 9.45
N ASN A 17 12.87 -4.89 10.54
CA ASN A 17 12.87 -5.86 11.64
C ASN A 17 12.05 -7.13 11.36
N GLY A 18 11.33 -7.20 10.24
CA GLY A 18 10.40 -8.31 9.95
C GLY A 18 9.15 -8.31 10.86
N GLU A 19 8.79 -7.15 11.42
CA GLU A 19 7.69 -7.01 12.39
C GLU A 19 6.39 -6.52 11.74
N ILE A 20 6.46 -5.91 10.56
CA ILE A 20 5.34 -5.19 9.93
C ILE A 20 4.07 -6.04 9.81
N SER A 21 4.18 -7.25 9.27
CA SER A 21 3.05 -8.17 9.05
C SER A 21 2.45 -8.65 10.37
N ILE A 22 3.30 -8.84 11.39
CA ILE A 22 2.88 -9.25 12.74
C ILE A 22 2.09 -8.11 13.41
N LEU A 23 2.55 -6.87 13.25
CA LEU A 23 1.88 -5.69 13.81
C LEU A 23 0.53 -5.45 13.13
N ILE A 24 0.47 -5.52 11.79
CA ILE A 24 -0.78 -5.39 11.04
C ILE A 24 -1.75 -6.51 11.43
N ASP A 25 -1.31 -7.77 11.46
CA ASP A 25 -2.14 -8.92 11.81
C ASP A 25 -2.71 -8.84 13.22
N ARG A 26 -1.89 -8.42 14.19
CA ARG A 26 -2.32 -8.18 15.57
C ARG A 26 -3.44 -7.15 15.64
N GLU A 27 -3.21 -5.99 15.02
CA GLU A 27 -4.19 -4.90 15.03
C GLU A 27 -5.46 -5.25 14.24
N TYR A 28 -5.32 -6.00 13.15
CA TYR A 28 -6.45 -6.51 12.37
C TYR A 28 -7.30 -7.44 13.24
N LYS A 29 -6.67 -8.38 13.96
CA LYS A 29 -7.35 -9.28 14.90
C LYS A 29 -8.06 -8.54 16.02
N ASN A 30 -7.45 -7.48 16.55
CA ASN A 30 -8.04 -6.67 17.60
C ASN A 30 -9.25 -5.85 17.13
N LYS A 31 -9.17 -5.27 15.93
CA LYS A 31 -10.15 -4.29 15.43
C LYS A 31 -11.25 -4.90 14.55
N ILE A 32 -10.94 -5.97 13.84
CA ILE A 32 -11.79 -6.57 12.80
C ILE A 32 -12.14 -8.01 13.15
N GLY A 33 -11.15 -8.80 13.57
CA GLY A 33 -11.30 -10.23 13.83
C GLY A 33 -10.30 -11.07 13.04
N LYS A 34 -10.60 -12.36 12.82
CA LYS A 34 -9.61 -13.29 12.25
C LYS A 34 -9.15 -12.86 10.85
N SER A 35 -7.84 -12.80 10.68
CA SER A 35 -7.19 -12.71 9.37
C SER A 35 -6.98 -14.10 8.76
N ARG A 36 -6.84 -14.15 7.43
CA ARG A 36 -6.41 -15.35 6.70
C ARG A 36 -4.89 -15.34 6.50
N GLU A 37 -4.31 -16.51 6.32
CA GLU A 37 -2.88 -16.65 6.01
C GLU A 37 -2.49 -15.93 4.71
N SER A 38 -3.39 -15.88 3.74
CA SER A 38 -3.22 -15.10 2.50
C SER A 38 -3.15 -13.60 2.74
N GLU A 39 -3.89 -13.07 3.72
CA GLU A 39 -3.81 -11.65 4.08
C GLU A 39 -2.47 -11.35 4.73
N PHE A 40 -2.00 -12.23 5.63
CA PHE A 40 -0.68 -12.10 6.25
C PHE A 40 0.44 -12.05 5.19
N ARG A 41 0.43 -12.99 4.24
CA ARG A 41 1.40 -13.00 3.12
C ARG A 41 1.27 -11.78 2.22
N ALA A 42 0.05 -11.32 1.94
CA ALA A 42 -0.16 -10.14 1.12
C ALA A 42 0.44 -8.88 1.78
N TRP A 43 0.26 -8.71 3.09
CA TRP A 43 0.90 -7.62 3.83
C TRP A 43 2.43 -7.75 3.80
N ASP A 44 2.95 -8.95 4.04
CA ASP A 44 4.41 -9.19 4.06
C ASP A 44 5.09 -8.83 2.75
N ASN A 45 4.54 -9.33 1.64
CA ASN A 45 5.06 -9.04 0.31
C ASN A 45 4.90 -7.57 -0.03
N SER A 46 3.69 -7.01 0.13
CA SER A 46 3.40 -5.65 -0.34
C SER A 46 4.18 -4.58 0.43
N MET A 47 4.38 -4.79 1.74
CA MET A 47 5.08 -3.80 2.56
C MET A 47 6.57 -3.74 2.24
N LEU A 48 7.17 -4.82 1.72
CA LEU A 48 8.53 -4.78 1.20
C LEU A 48 8.65 -3.88 -0.04
N TYR A 49 7.65 -3.87 -0.92
CA TYR A 49 7.63 -2.95 -2.07
C TYR A 49 7.44 -1.51 -1.63
N MET A 50 6.55 -1.25 -0.66
CA MET A 50 6.39 0.09 -0.11
C MET A 50 7.65 0.56 0.62
N PHE A 51 8.37 -0.32 1.31
CA PHE A 51 9.68 -0.01 1.87
C PHE A 51 10.66 0.44 0.78
N LYS A 52 10.75 -0.29 -0.34
CA LYS A 52 11.62 0.10 -1.47
C LYS A 52 11.23 1.48 -2.02
N ALA A 53 9.93 1.72 -2.25
CA ALA A 53 9.42 2.98 -2.80
C ALA A 53 9.66 4.17 -1.86
N LEU A 54 9.57 3.96 -0.54
CA LEU A 54 9.78 4.99 0.47
C LEU A 54 11.23 5.10 0.92
N SER A 55 12.14 4.24 0.44
CA SER A 55 13.58 4.27 0.77
C SER A 55 14.32 5.38 0.01
N THR A 56 13.82 6.60 0.12
CA THR A 56 14.42 7.84 -0.38
C THR A 56 14.42 8.90 0.72
N GLU A 57 15.36 9.83 0.64
CA GLU A 57 15.43 11.03 1.50
C GLU A 57 14.46 12.12 1.05
N ASP A 58 13.92 12.04 -0.18
CA ASP A 58 12.97 13.02 -0.73
C ASP A 58 11.63 13.04 0.00
N ILE A 59 11.30 11.96 0.71
CA ILE A 59 10.09 11.84 1.52
C ILE A 59 10.49 11.95 2.99
N PRO A 60 9.99 12.93 3.76
CA PRO A 60 10.33 13.09 5.17
C PRO A 60 10.00 11.86 6.04
N ASP A 61 10.81 11.63 7.06
CA ASP A 61 10.66 10.53 8.03
C ASP A 61 9.41 10.66 8.91
N GLU A 62 8.94 11.88 9.06
CA GLU A 62 7.80 12.33 9.84
C GLU A 62 6.47 12.13 9.10
N CYS A 63 6.50 11.81 7.79
CA CYS A 63 5.31 11.47 7.04
C CYS A 63 4.55 10.34 7.75
N GLY A 64 3.23 10.47 7.83
CA GLY A 64 2.36 9.44 8.39
C GLY A 64 2.14 8.32 7.38
N VAL A 65 2.19 7.08 7.84
CA VAL A 65 1.80 5.87 7.11
C VAL A 65 0.57 5.28 7.78
N ALA A 66 -0.47 4.98 7.01
CA ALA A 66 -1.62 4.21 7.43
C ALA A 66 -1.90 3.06 6.47
N ILE A 67 -2.17 1.87 7.00
CA ILE A 67 -2.37 0.65 6.22
C ILE A 67 -3.74 0.05 6.56
N GLU A 68 -4.41 -0.48 5.54
CA GLU A 68 -5.70 -1.17 5.62
C GLU A 68 -6.74 -0.24 6.29
N TYR A 69 -7.00 0.90 5.65
CA TYR A 69 -8.02 1.84 6.08
C TYR A 69 -9.39 1.44 5.55
N ARG A 70 -10.29 1.04 6.45
CA ARG A 70 -11.70 0.77 6.13
C ARG A 70 -12.52 2.05 6.19
N ILE A 71 -13.09 2.45 5.07
CA ILE A 71 -13.91 3.68 4.97
C ILE A 71 -15.23 3.45 5.73
N PRO A 72 -15.56 4.30 6.73
CA PRO A 72 -16.79 4.17 7.51
C PRO A 72 -18.04 4.09 6.63
N ALA A 73 -19.01 3.28 7.05
CA ALA A 73 -20.28 3.09 6.36
C ALA A 73 -20.19 2.53 4.91
N THR A 74 -19.03 2.01 4.50
CA THR A 74 -18.86 1.35 3.20
C THR A 74 -18.10 0.03 3.33
N SER A 75 -18.11 -0.78 2.27
CA SER A 75 -17.23 -1.95 2.13
C SER A 75 -15.87 -1.61 1.52
N LYS A 76 -15.62 -0.33 1.20
CA LYS A 76 -14.37 0.11 0.55
C LYS A 76 -13.21 0.14 1.54
N ARG A 77 -12.03 -0.20 1.02
CA ARG A 77 -10.77 -0.21 1.75
C ARG A 77 -9.72 0.53 0.94
N VAL A 78 -8.79 1.14 1.65
CA VAL A 78 -7.58 1.73 1.08
C VAL A 78 -6.41 0.96 1.66
N ASP A 79 -5.57 0.39 0.79
CA ASP A 79 -4.50 -0.50 1.22
C ASP A 79 -3.37 0.26 1.93
N PHE A 80 -2.91 1.36 1.34
CA PHE A 80 -1.83 2.18 1.89
C PHE A 80 -2.09 3.67 1.70
N ILE A 81 -1.79 4.44 2.74
CA ILE A 81 -1.92 5.89 2.75
C ILE A 81 -0.62 6.49 3.27
N LEU A 82 -0.09 7.47 2.55
CA LEU A 82 0.99 8.35 3.00
C LEU A 82 0.43 9.76 3.21
N THR A 83 0.73 10.37 4.34
CA THR A 83 0.33 11.75 4.67
C THR A 83 1.55 12.58 5.03
N GLY A 84 1.58 13.85 4.64
CA GLY A 84 2.68 14.74 4.97
C GLY A 84 2.36 16.19 4.66
N LEU A 85 3.36 17.06 4.84
CA LEU A 85 3.32 18.45 4.43
C LEU A 85 4.17 18.63 3.16
N ASP A 86 3.75 19.53 2.27
CA ASP A 86 4.61 20.01 1.19
C ASP A 86 5.47 21.21 1.64
N GLU A 87 6.20 21.80 0.71
CA GLU A 87 7.09 22.95 0.94
C GLU A 87 6.35 24.22 1.41
N GLU A 88 5.02 24.28 1.25
CA GLU A 88 4.17 25.39 1.68
C GLU A 88 3.41 25.08 2.99
N ASP A 89 3.84 24.06 3.74
CA ASP A 89 3.19 23.56 4.97
C ASP A 89 1.74 23.10 4.75
N LYS A 90 1.38 22.71 3.52
CA LYS A 90 0.03 22.23 3.21
C LYS A 90 -0.06 20.72 3.38
N GLU A 91 -1.14 20.28 4.02
CA GLU A 91 -1.44 18.86 4.21
C GLU A 91 -1.74 18.17 2.89
N ASN A 92 -1.00 17.09 2.62
CA ASN A 92 -1.14 16.26 1.44
C ASN A 92 -1.36 14.80 1.83
N VAL A 93 -2.13 14.10 1.00
CA VAL A 93 -2.41 12.67 1.15
C VAL A 93 -2.20 11.95 -0.19
N ILE A 94 -1.45 10.86 -0.15
CA ILE A 94 -1.27 9.94 -1.26
C ILE A 94 -1.92 8.61 -0.87
N ILE A 95 -2.75 8.10 -1.77
CA ILE A 95 -3.42 6.81 -1.62
C ILE A 95 -2.79 5.85 -2.62
N VAL A 96 -2.32 4.70 -2.13
CA VAL A 96 -1.75 3.64 -2.95
C VAL A 96 -2.62 2.40 -2.79
N GLU A 97 -3.11 1.91 -3.93
CA GLU A 97 -3.80 0.63 -4.04
C GLU A 97 -2.78 -0.44 -4.44
N LEU A 98 -2.74 -1.54 -3.70
CA LEU A 98 -1.73 -2.59 -3.88
C LEU A 98 -2.35 -3.77 -4.62
N LYS A 99 -1.68 -4.22 -5.69
CA LYS A 99 -2.07 -5.41 -6.45
C LYS A 99 -0.97 -6.47 -6.31
N GLN A 100 -1.38 -7.73 -6.30
CA GLN A 100 -0.51 -8.91 -6.24
C GLN A 100 -0.72 -9.68 -7.53
N TRP A 101 -0.27 -9.12 -8.65
CA TRP A 101 -0.36 -9.75 -9.97
C TRP A 101 0.89 -10.60 -10.21
N ASP A 102 0.69 -11.86 -10.60
CA ASP A 102 1.78 -12.81 -10.87
C ASP A 102 2.41 -12.58 -12.26
N GLU A 103 1.60 -12.16 -13.23
CA GLU A 103 2.01 -11.86 -14.62
C GLU A 103 1.21 -10.65 -15.12
N LEU A 104 1.88 -9.80 -15.91
CA LEU A 104 1.30 -8.61 -16.50
C LEU A 104 1.79 -8.49 -17.96
N GLU A 105 0.86 -8.18 -18.87
CA GLU A 105 1.20 -7.79 -20.24
C GLU A 105 0.63 -6.38 -20.50
N GLU A 106 1.47 -5.48 -21.01
CA GLU A 106 1.02 -4.16 -21.46
C GLU A 106 0.11 -4.30 -22.69
N VAL A 107 -0.98 -3.53 -22.72
CA VAL A 107 -1.82 -3.43 -23.92
C VAL A 107 -1.35 -2.21 -24.73
N GLU A 108 -0.55 -2.45 -25.76
CA GLU A 108 0.15 -1.41 -26.55
C GLU A 108 -0.75 -0.27 -27.07
N GLU A 109 -2.05 -0.52 -27.23
CA GLU A 109 -2.99 0.43 -27.84
C GLU A 109 -3.78 1.29 -26.82
N GLU A 110 -3.68 1.03 -25.51
CA GLU A 110 -4.46 1.75 -24.49
C GLU A 110 -3.62 2.18 -23.26
N ASP A 111 -3.51 3.50 -23.06
CA ASP A 111 -2.82 4.09 -21.90
C ASP A 111 -3.55 3.72 -20.60
N GLY A 112 -2.79 3.22 -19.63
CA GLY A 112 -3.33 2.74 -18.36
C GLY A 112 -4.10 1.43 -18.47
N ILE A 113 -3.90 0.59 -19.50
CA ILE A 113 -4.51 -0.73 -19.54
C ILE A 113 -3.47 -1.83 -19.53
N VAL A 114 -3.69 -2.81 -18.65
CA VAL A 114 -2.84 -3.98 -18.52
C VAL A 114 -3.67 -5.26 -18.57
N ALA A 115 -3.17 -6.25 -19.28
CA ALA A 115 -3.72 -7.59 -19.32
C ALA A 115 -3.10 -8.42 -18.18
N THR A 116 -3.95 -9.19 -17.51
CA THR A 116 -3.52 -10.17 -16.49
C THR A 116 -3.95 -11.56 -16.94
N SER A 117 -3.23 -12.59 -16.50
CA SER A 117 -3.51 -14.01 -16.83
C SER A 117 -4.94 -14.47 -16.48
N THR A 118 -5.67 -13.69 -15.67
CA THR A 118 -7.08 -13.90 -15.32
C THR A 118 -8.03 -12.98 -16.11
N LEU A 119 -7.86 -12.82 -17.43
CA LEU A 119 -8.86 -12.26 -18.38
C LEU A 119 -9.75 -11.12 -17.84
N ARG A 120 -9.17 -10.15 -17.13
CA ARG A 120 -9.81 -8.89 -16.76
C ARG A 120 -8.87 -7.78 -17.19
N VAL A 121 -9.29 -7.09 -18.24
CA VAL A 121 -8.78 -5.78 -18.61
C VAL A 121 -9.13 -4.85 -17.44
N LEU A 122 -8.11 -4.27 -16.79
CA LEU A 122 -8.30 -3.34 -15.69
C LEU A 122 -7.78 -1.98 -16.12
N GLU A 123 -8.63 -0.96 -16.00
CA GLU A 123 -8.22 0.44 -16.11
C GLU A 123 -7.33 0.79 -14.91
N VAL A 124 -6.09 1.09 -15.21
CA VAL A 124 -5.10 1.69 -14.33
C VAL A 124 -5.27 3.21 -14.44
N PRO A 125 -5.46 3.93 -13.32
CA PRO A 125 -5.58 5.38 -13.34
C PRO A 125 -4.34 6.05 -13.97
N PRO A 126 -4.51 7.19 -14.68
CA PRO A 126 -3.38 7.96 -15.20
C PRO A 126 -2.39 8.30 -14.09
N GLY A 127 -1.10 8.00 -14.31
CA GLY A 127 -0.02 8.29 -13.36
C GLY A 127 0.43 7.13 -12.47
N VAL A 128 -0.13 5.92 -12.65
CA VAL A 128 0.44 4.71 -12.05
C VAL A 128 1.51 4.15 -12.99
N PHE A 129 2.76 4.19 -12.54
CA PHE A 129 3.87 3.59 -13.26
C PHE A 129 3.95 2.11 -12.92
N VAL A 130 3.66 1.26 -13.91
CA VAL A 130 4.07 -0.14 -13.85
C VAL A 130 5.57 -0.17 -14.15
N LYS A 131 6.36 -0.61 -13.17
CA LYS A 131 7.79 -0.82 -13.36
C LYS A 131 8.02 -2.31 -13.57
N GLU A 132 8.35 -2.71 -14.78
CA GLU A 132 8.89 -4.05 -15.08
C GLU A 132 10.30 -4.18 -14.46
N GLU A 133 10.58 -5.32 -13.83
CA GLU A 133 11.95 -5.84 -13.61
C GLU A 133 12.16 -7.06 -14.51
#